data_AF-A0A3B9BKD1-F1
#
_entry.id   AF-A0A3B9BKD1-F1
#
_cell.length_a   1.000
_cell.length_b   1.000
_cell.length_c   1.000
_cell.angle_alpha   90.00
_cell.angle_beta   90.00
_cell.angle_gamma   90.00
#
_symmetry.space_group_name_H-M   'P 1'
#
loop_
_entity.id
_entity.type
_entity.pdbx_description
1 polymer ?
#
loop_
_entity_poly.entity_id
_entity_poly.type
_entity_poly.pdbx_seq_one_letter_code
_entity_poly.pdbx_strand_id
1 'polypeptide(L)' 'VVMMTNGPQAKIGKIMNVDLPRPRSRKALLAHPDYYRYRQELLDSLAAYEHGDPEPESDDAAEELPIGTEHS' A
#
# COMPACT_ATOMS: atom_id res chain seq x y z
N VAL A 1 1.20 -5.94 -4.05
CA VAL A 1 2.25 -6.41 -3.10
C VAL A 1 1.61 -6.48 -1.73
N VAL A 2 1.87 -7.54 -0.97
CA VAL A 2 1.31 -7.71 0.37
C VAL A 2 2.43 -7.48 1.38
N MET A 3 2.22 -6.54 2.31
CA MET A 3 3.09 -6.26 3.44
C MET A 3 2.53 -7.02 4.65
N MET A 4 3.40 -7.71 5.38
CA MET A 4 3.02 -8.54 6.53
C MET A 4 3.62 -7.99 7.82
N THR A 5 2.99 -8.27 8.95
CA THR A 5 3.52 -7.95 10.28
C THR A 5 4.64 -8.92 10.69
N ASN A 6 5.39 -8.62 11.75
CA ASN A 6 6.55 -9.42 12.17
C ASN A 6 6.18 -10.53 13.17
N GLY A 7 6.98 -11.60 13.21
CA GLY A 7 6.90 -12.65 14.24
C GLY A 7 6.07 -13.91 13.89
N PRO A 8 6.00 -14.89 14.81
CA PRO A 8 5.41 -16.22 14.56
C PRO A 8 3.89 -16.24 14.38
N GLN A 9 3.21 -15.11 14.62
CA GLN A 9 1.78 -14.91 14.39
C GLN A 9 1.54 -13.77 13.38
N ALA A 10 2.46 -13.59 12.43
CA ALA A 10 2.40 -12.56 11.40
C ALA A 10 1.06 -12.55 10.67
N LYS A 11 0.52 -11.35 10.46
CA LYS A 11 -0.74 -11.10 9.76
C LYS A 11 -0.49 -10.26 8.52
N ILE A 12 -1.53 -10.13 7.68
CA ILE A 12 -1.52 -9.13 6.61
C ILE A 12 -1.62 -7.75 7.28
N GLY A 13 -0.59 -6.92 7.09
CA GLY A 13 -0.56 -5.54 7.61
C GLY A 13 -1.15 -4.55 6.61
N LYS A 14 -0.68 -4.60 5.36
CA LYS A 14 -1.14 -3.69 4.29
C LYS A 14 -1.10 -4.36 2.93
N ILE A 15 -2.04 -3.99 2.07
CA ILE A 15 -2.05 -4.40 0.66
C ILE A 15 -1.80 -3.17 -0.21
N MET A 16 -0.69 -3.16 -0.94
CA MET A 16 -0.37 -2.11 -1.90
C MET A 16 -0.69 -2.60 -3.31
N ASN A 17 -1.62 -1.94 -3.99
CA ASN A 17 -1.85 -2.21 -5.41
C ASN A 17 -0.68 -1.65 -6.24
N VAL A 18 -0.14 -2.45 -7.16
CA VAL A 18 1.04 -2.08 -7.96
C VAL A 18 0.76 -2.29 -9.44
N ASP A 19 0.38 -1.21 -10.09
CA ASP A 19 0.13 -1.18 -11.53
C ASP A 19 1.41 -0.89 -12.31
N LEU A 20 2.32 -1.87 -12.28
CA LEU A 20 3.51 -1.86 -13.11
C LEU A 20 3.38 -2.99 -14.15
N PRO A 21 3.55 -2.74 -15.45
CA PRO A 21 3.33 -3.75 -16.49
C PRO A 21 4.25 -4.96 -16.31
N ARG A 22 3.83 -6.19 -16.62
CA ARG A 22 4.66 -7.41 -16.53
C ARG A 22 4.90 -8.00 -17.93
N PRO A 23 6.09 -8.56 -18.26
CA PRO A 23 7.29 -8.72 -17.42
C PRO A 23 8.08 -7.41 -17.23
N ARG A 24 8.77 -7.27 -16.09
CA ARG A 24 9.53 -6.07 -15.73
C ARG A 24 11.03 -6.35 -15.77
N SER A 25 11.79 -5.48 -16.45
CA SER A 25 13.25 -5.44 -16.35
C SER A 25 13.69 -4.31 -15.42
N ARG A 26 14.92 -4.38 -14.88
CA ARG A 26 15.48 -3.29 -14.05
C ARG A 26 15.42 -1.94 -14.76
N LYS A 27 15.76 -1.90 -16.05
CA LYS A 27 15.72 -0.67 -16.86
C LYS A 27 14.30 -0.12 -16.98
N ALA A 28 13.31 -0.98 -17.26
CA ALA A 28 11.92 -0.58 -17.38
C ALA A 28 11.34 -0.05 -16.06
N LEU A 29 11.72 -0.65 -14.92
CA LEU A 29 11.31 -0.18 -13.60
C LEU A 29 11.86 1.22 -13.30
N LEU A 30 13.16 1.43 -13.48
CA LEU A 30 13.80 2.72 -13.16
C LEU A 30 13.28 3.88 -14.03
N ALA A 31 12.73 3.58 -15.21
CA ALA A 31 12.12 4.57 -16.10
C ALA A 31 10.62 4.83 -15.80
N HIS A 32 9.97 4.00 -14.97
CA HIS A 32 8.55 4.15 -14.69
C HIS A 32 8.32 5.27 -13.67
N PRO A 33 7.40 6.22 -13.92
CA PRO A 33 7.19 7.39 -13.06
C PRO A 33 6.85 7.01 -11.61
N ASP A 34 5.98 6.02 -11.41
CA ASP A 34 5.58 5.57 -10.06
C ASP A 34 6.59 4.70 -9.32
N TYR A 35 7.71 4.29 -9.94
CA TYR A 35 8.60 3.30 -9.33
C TYR A 35 9.14 3.74 -7.97
N TYR A 36 9.59 4.98 -7.86
CA TYR A 36 10.14 5.51 -6.61
C TYR A 36 9.06 5.72 -5.54
N ARG A 37 7.82 6.02 -5.93
CA ARG A 37 6.68 6.10 -5.01
C ARG A 37 6.40 4.74 -4.37
N TYR A 38 6.25 3.70 -5.19
CA TYR A 38 6.06 2.33 -4.67
C TYR A 38 7.25 1.86 -3.82
N ARG A 39 8.49 2.23 -4.20
CA ARG A 39 9.68 1.90 -3.42
C ARG A 39 9.66 2.59 -2.06
N GLN A 40 9.31 3.87 -2.01
CA GLN A 40 9.26 4.63 -0.77
C GLN A 40 8.23 4.01 0.18
N GLU A 41 7.02 3.74 -0.31
CA GLU A 41 5.95 3.13 0.49
C GLU A 41 6.35 1.76 1.08
N LEU A 42 7.09 0.95 0.32
CA LEU A 42 7.67 -0.29 0.83
C LEU A 42 8.70 -0.05 1.93
N LEU A 43 9.60 0.92 1.76
CA LEU A 43 10.61 1.24 2.77
C LEU A 43 9.99 1.81 4.04
N ASP A 44 9.00 2.68 3.90
CA ASP A 44 8.27 3.25 5.03
C ASP A 44 7.57 2.15 5.83
N SER A 45 6.96 1.16 5.13
CA SER A 45 6.39 0.00 5.81
C SER A 45 7.45 -0.77 6.59
N LEU A 46 8.60 -1.07 6.00
CA LEU A 46 9.67 -1.82 6.67
C LEU A 46 10.20 -1.09 7.90
N ALA A 47 10.36 0.24 7.81
CA ALA A 47 10.80 1.07 8.92
C ALA A 47 9.75 1.09 10.05
N ALA A 48 8.46 1.15 9.73
CA ALA A 48 7.39 1.15 10.72
C ALA A 48 7.34 -0.14 11.56
N TYR A 49 7.72 -1.28 10.98
CA TYR A 49 7.75 -2.58 11.67
C TYR A 49 9.11 -2.91 12.33
N GLU A 50 10.13 -2.04 12.22
CA GLU A 50 11.50 -2.30 12.71
C GLU A 50 11.58 -2.48 14.25
N HIS A 51 10.67 -1.85 14.98
CA HIS A 51 10.62 -1.90 16.46
C HIS A 51 9.48 -2.76 17.03
N GLY A 52 8.77 -3.49 16.19
CA GLY A 52 7.54 -4.22 16.54
C GLY A 52 6.35 -3.76 15.68
N ASP A 53 5.20 -4.40 15.83
CA ASP A 53 4.02 -4.05 15.03
C ASP A 53 3.49 -2.67 15.45
N PRO A 54 3.46 -1.65 14.56
CA PRO A 54 2.81 -0.38 14.84
C PRO A 54 1.30 -0.60 15.03
N GLU A 55 0.68 0.24 15.86
CA GLU A 55 -0.78 0.20 16.03
C GLU A 55 -1.48 0.38 14.67
N PRO A 56 -2.57 -0.36 14.40
CA PRO A 56 -3.23 -0.30 13.10
C PRO A 56 -3.81 1.10 12.88
N GLU A 57 -3.26 1.85 11.92
CA GLU A 57 -3.93 3.06 11.45
C GLU A 57 -5.17 2.68 10.64
N SER A 58 -6.32 3.21 11.06
CA SER A 58 -7.64 2.96 10.49
C SER A 58 -7.78 3.60 9.11
N ASP A 59 -8.03 2.79 8.09
CA ASP A 59 -8.20 3.19 6.68
C ASP A 59 -9.65 3.69 6.41
N ASP A 60 -10.16 4.60 7.26
CA ASP A 60 -11.59 5.03 7.29
C ASP A 60 -11.92 6.19 6.32
N ALA A 61 -11.10 6.44 5.30
CA ALA A 61 -11.23 7.64 4.45
C ALA A 61 -11.77 7.39 3.03
N ALA A 62 -12.30 6.20 2.73
CA ALA A 62 -12.64 5.84 1.35
C ALA A 62 -14.15 5.70 1.03
N GLU A 63 -15.08 6.07 1.92
CA GLU A 63 -16.51 5.91 1.66
C GLU A 63 -17.34 7.19 1.92
N GLU A 64 -17.13 8.22 1.10
CA GLU A 64 -18.18 9.21 0.83
C GLU A 64 -18.38 9.32 -0.69
N LEU A 65 -19.33 8.55 -1.22
CA LEU A 65 -19.92 8.81 -2.53
C LEU A 65 -21.11 9.79 -2.34
N PRO A 66 -21.22 10.85 -3.17
CA PRO A 66 -22.24 11.87 -3.01
C PRO A 66 -23.62 11.29 -3.32
N ILE A 67 -24.52 11.30 -2.33
CA ILE A 67 -25.92 10.92 -2.50
C ILE A 67 -26.59 11.99 -3.37
N GLY A 68 -26.77 11.68 -4.66
CA GLY A 68 -27.57 12.46 -5.58
C GLY A 68 -29.05 12.36 -5.24
N THR A 69 -29.63 13.52 -4.93
CA THR A 69 -31.01 13.99 -5.11
C THR A 69 -31.98 13.04 -5.85
N GLU A 70 -33.16 12.78 -5.28
CA GLU A 70 -34.40 13.45 -5.73
C GLU A 70 -35.65 13.10 -4.88
N HIS A 71 -36.34 14.17 -4.50
CA HIS A 71 -37.73 14.20 -4.03
C HIS A 71 -38.69 13.99 -5.22
N SER A 72 -39.58 13.01 -5.13
CA SER A 72 -41.05 13.14 -5.32
C SER A 72 -41.74 11.80 -5.16
#